data_AF-A0A2G9U6Z7-F1
#
_entry.id   AF-A0A2G9U6Z7-F1
#
_cell.length_a   1.000
_cell.length_b   1.000
_cell.length_c   1.000
_cell.angle_alpha   90.00
_cell.angle_beta   90.00
_cell.angle_gamma   90.00
#
_symmetry.space_group_name_H-M   'P 1'
#
loop_
_entity.id
_entity.type
_entity.pdbx_description
1 polymer ?
#
loop_
_entity_poly.entity_id
_entity_poly.type
_entity_poly.pdbx_seq_one_letter_code
_entity_poly.pdbx_strand_id
1 'polypeptide(L)'
;MAFDLINDLPRLIMAQCLRHDVQAKRDEFVWQKPYMLTRHFASTVKYVKEKRKNGFLRMSLCIDIAGDSIAAITYRKICNAIEILPKWEPAAKIQFLEQFLNISDLLDDRCTELVTNLARLSWQVIPEEIMDRYLNMLCDVAIRQVTHTEIIYCSAVSNLIPVMKLNEEKRTTELALSFEEQDKYYTMAHRVIAQIYKCFPMSTKILLKALRVGVPHFSHDSWRFIGYMRNLVQCLEYAGKIRADIWELIIDQMIMCD
;
A
#
# COMPACT_ATOMS: atom_id res chain seq x y z
N MET A 1 -0.85 -8.07 33.16
CA MET A 1 -1.42 -9.33 32.62
C MET A 1 -2.46 -9.07 31.51
N ALA A 2 -2.19 -8.13 30.59
CA ALA A 2 -3.07 -7.84 29.44
C ALA A 2 -2.30 -7.75 28.10
N PHE A 3 -1.02 -8.13 28.10
CA PHE A 3 -0.12 -8.01 26.94
C PHE A 3 -0.03 -9.30 26.10
N ASP A 4 -0.51 -10.44 26.61
CA ASP A 4 -0.40 -11.73 25.91
C ASP A 4 -1.51 -12.00 24.90
N LEU A 5 -2.60 -11.22 24.88
CA LEU A 5 -3.73 -11.40 23.96
C LEU A 5 -3.57 -10.70 22.60
N ILE A 6 -2.62 -9.76 22.46
CA ILE A 6 -2.39 -9.01 21.21
C ILE A 6 -1.39 -9.74 20.30
N ASN A 7 -0.40 -10.44 20.87
CA ASN A 7 0.59 -11.20 20.11
C ASN A 7 0.03 -12.46 19.44
N ASP A 8 -1.08 -12.99 19.96
CA ASP A 8 -1.76 -14.13 19.36
C ASP A 8 -2.86 -13.73 18.39
N LEU A 9 -3.17 -12.45 18.17
CA LEU A 9 -4.26 -12.06 17.24
C LEU A 9 -4.07 -12.58 15.80
N PRO A 10 -2.86 -12.55 15.20
CA PRO A 10 -2.62 -13.17 13.89
C PRO A 10 -2.80 -14.70 13.92
N ARG A 11 -2.44 -15.35 15.04
CA ARG A 11 -2.57 -16.80 15.24
C ARG A 11 -3.99 -17.22 15.59
N LEU A 12 -4.75 -16.41 16.32
CA LEU A 12 -6.15 -16.58 16.71
C LEU A 12 -7.07 -16.34 15.52
N ILE A 13 -6.81 -15.34 14.68
CA ILE A 13 -7.52 -15.15 13.41
C ILE A 13 -7.28 -16.37 12.50
N MET A 14 -6.03 -16.84 12.37
CA MET A 14 -5.75 -18.08 11.63
C MET A 14 -6.35 -19.35 12.28
N ALA A 15 -6.37 -19.46 13.61
CA ALA A 15 -6.85 -20.65 14.33
C ALA A 15 -8.38 -20.70 14.53
N GLN A 16 -9.08 -19.57 14.53
CA GLN A 16 -10.54 -19.52 14.46
C GLN A 16 -11.02 -19.80 13.04
N CYS A 17 -10.33 -19.29 12.01
CA CYS A 17 -10.67 -19.60 10.61
C CYS A 17 -10.43 -21.08 10.26
N LEU A 18 -9.34 -21.71 10.74
CA LEU A 18 -9.10 -23.15 10.56
C LEU A 18 -10.16 -24.04 11.24
N ARG A 19 -10.74 -23.59 12.36
CA ARG A 19 -11.81 -24.34 13.05
C ARG A 19 -13.15 -24.29 12.33
N HIS A 20 -13.48 -23.19 11.66
CA HIS A 20 -14.70 -23.08 10.86
C HIS A 20 -14.58 -23.76 9.48
N ASP A 21 -13.40 -23.79 8.88
CA ASP A 21 -13.13 -24.47 7.60
C ASP A 21 -13.10 -26.02 7.74
N VAL A 22 -12.75 -26.52 8.94
CA VAL A 22 -12.90 -27.95 9.30
C VAL A 22 -14.37 -28.31 9.55
N GLN A 23 -15.19 -27.37 10.03
CA GLN A 23 -16.62 -27.59 10.23
C GLN A 23 -17.38 -27.55 8.90
N ALA A 24 -17.06 -26.60 8.01
CA ALA A 24 -17.63 -26.52 6.65
C ALA A 24 -17.28 -27.75 5.79
N LYS A 25 -16.08 -28.32 5.96
CA LYS A 25 -15.69 -29.59 5.30
C LYS A 25 -16.27 -30.85 5.94
N ARG A 26 -16.87 -30.74 7.14
CA ARG A 26 -17.56 -31.86 7.79
C ARG A 26 -18.97 -32.05 7.25
N ASP A 27 -19.58 -30.98 6.74
CA ASP A 27 -20.96 -30.98 6.28
C ASP A 27 -21.11 -31.29 4.77
N GLU A 28 -20.00 -31.37 4.03
CA GLU A 28 -19.97 -31.75 2.60
C GLU A 28 -19.55 -33.20 2.33
N PHE A 29 -19.26 -34.01 3.36
CA PHE A 29 -18.77 -35.39 3.17
C PHE A 29 -19.45 -36.38 4.12
N VAL A 30 -20.70 -36.75 3.81
CA VAL A 30 -21.37 -37.90 4.42
C VAL A 30 -22.02 -38.76 3.33
N TRP A 31 -21.42 -39.95 3.16
CA TRP A 31 -21.74 -41.10 2.30
C TRP A 31 -21.22 -41.11 0.87
N GLN A 32 -20.02 -41.67 0.67
CA GLN A 32 -19.90 -43.06 0.15
C GLN A 32 -18.52 -43.64 0.43
N LYS A 33 -18.50 -44.95 0.70
CA LYS A 33 -17.43 -45.75 1.30
C LYS A 33 -16.27 -46.06 0.32
N PRO A 34 -15.14 -46.61 0.83
CA PRO A 34 -13.78 -46.41 0.33
C PRO A 34 -13.43 -47.40 -0.78
N TYR A 35 -12.38 -47.14 -1.55
CA TYR A 35 -11.32 -48.06 -2.02
C TYR A 35 -10.66 -47.42 -3.26
N MET A 36 -9.33 -47.54 -3.33
CA MET A 36 -8.46 -47.20 -4.47
C MET A 36 -8.22 -45.70 -4.74
N LEU A 37 -7.03 -45.21 -4.39
CA LEU A 37 -6.10 -44.45 -5.27
C LEU A 37 -4.99 -43.77 -4.46
N THR A 38 -4.18 -44.58 -3.78
CA THR A 38 -2.86 -44.20 -3.28
C THR A 38 -1.87 -44.19 -4.44
N ARG A 39 -1.76 -43.06 -5.16
CA ARG A 39 -0.50 -42.61 -5.83
C ARG A 39 -0.59 -41.25 -6.55
N HIS A 40 -1.78 -40.69 -6.78
CA HIS A 40 -1.90 -39.33 -7.35
C HIS A 40 -2.00 -38.20 -6.33
N PHE A 41 -2.20 -38.49 -5.05
CA PHE A 41 -2.28 -37.46 -4.00
C PHE A 41 -0.94 -36.82 -3.61
N ALA A 42 0.20 -37.48 -3.87
CA ALA A 42 1.50 -36.96 -3.45
C ALA A 42 2.03 -35.81 -4.34
N SER A 43 1.59 -35.74 -5.60
CA SER A 43 1.94 -34.66 -6.53
C SER A 43 1.12 -33.39 -6.25
N THR A 44 -0.18 -33.55 -5.99
CA THR A 44 -1.09 -32.43 -5.73
C THR A 44 -0.84 -31.77 -4.37
N VAL A 45 -0.32 -32.51 -3.38
CA VAL A 45 0.01 -31.95 -2.05
C VAL A 45 1.26 -31.05 -2.07
N LYS A 46 2.19 -31.24 -3.00
CA LYS A 46 3.32 -30.31 -3.19
C LYS A 46 2.88 -29.02 -3.88
N TYR A 47 1.98 -29.10 -4.88
CA TYR A 47 1.44 -27.91 -5.56
C TYR A 47 0.50 -27.06 -4.69
N VAL A 48 -0.09 -27.65 -3.65
CA VAL A 48 -1.01 -26.97 -2.72
C VAL A 48 -0.30 -26.32 -1.53
N LYS A 49 0.92 -26.75 -1.16
CA LYS A 49 1.67 -26.11 -0.06
C LYS A 49 2.25 -24.75 -0.44
N GLU A 50 2.62 -24.55 -1.71
CA GLU A 50 3.09 -23.24 -2.23
C GLU A 50 1.94 -22.21 -2.34
N LYS A 51 0.72 -22.66 -2.67
CA LYS A 51 -0.46 -21.80 -2.87
C LYS A 51 -1.19 -21.38 -1.58
N ARG A 52 -0.86 -21.95 -0.42
CA ARG A 52 -1.63 -21.74 0.82
C ARG A 52 -1.41 -20.39 1.52
N LYS A 53 -0.28 -19.71 1.31
CA LYS A 53 -0.02 -18.40 1.95
C LYS A 53 -0.73 -17.25 1.24
N ASN A 54 -0.76 -17.25 -0.09
CA ASN A 54 -1.46 -16.22 -0.88
C ASN A 54 -2.94 -16.57 -1.10
N GLY A 55 -3.31 -17.86 -1.04
CA GLY A 55 -4.66 -18.33 -1.33
C GLY A 55 -5.76 -17.76 -0.42
N PHE A 56 -5.45 -17.43 0.84
CA PHE A 56 -6.45 -16.91 1.78
C PHE A 56 -6.90 -15.49 1.45
N LEU A 57 -5.95 -14.58 1.18
CA LEU A 57 -6.27 -13.23 0.69
C LEU A 57 -6.94 -13.28 -0.68
N ARG A 58 -6.45 -14.13 -1.59
CA ARG A 58 -7.11 -14.34 -2.89
C ARG A 58 -8.57 -14.78 -2.73
N MET A 59 -8.84 -15.68 -1.79
CA MET A 59 -10.17 -16.19 -1.52
C MET A 59 -11.06 -15.15 -0.83
N SER A 60 -10.55 -14.44 0.18
CA SER A 60 -11.29 -13.38 0.88
C SER A 60 -11.66 -12.21 -0.05
N LEU A 61 -10.74 -11.76 -0.91
CA LEU A 61 -10.99 -10.66 -1.86
C LEU A 61 -11.97 -11.07 -2.96
N CYS A 62 -11.90 -12.32 -3.44
CA CYS A 62 -12.87 -12.83 -4.42
C CYS A 62 -14.26 -13.10 -3.83
N ILE A 63 -14.42 -13.25 -2.51
CA ILE A 63 -15.72 -13.56 -1.88
C ILE A 63 -16.50 -12.29 -1.49
N ASP A 64 -15.87 -11.14 -1.27
CA ASP A 64 -16.59 -9.87 -1.05
C ASP A 64 -17.48 -9.50 -2.27
N ILE A 65 -17.15 -10.07 -3.43
CA ILE A 65 -17.92 -10.04 -4.68
C ILE A 65 -19.27 -10.75 -4.57
N ALA A 66 -19.39 -11.75 -3.69
CA ALA A 66 -20.52 -12.67 -3.61
C ALA A 66 -21.53 -12.31 -2.50
N GLY A 67 -21.31 -11.22 -1.75
CA GLY A 67 -22.23 -10.77 -0.68
C GLY A 67 -22.17 -11.61 0.60
N ASP A 68 -21.08 -12.34 0.83
CA ASP A 68 -20.89 -13.10 2.06
C ASP A 68 -20.52 -12.17 3.23
N SER A 69 -21.38 -12.16 4.25
CA SER A 69 -21.17 -11.42 5.50
C SER A 69 -19.81 -11.69 6.16
N ILE A 70 -19.26 -12.90 6.01
CA ILE A 70 -17.98 -13.30 6.62
C ILE A 70 -16.80 -12.65 5.88
N ALA A 71 -16.86 -12.58 4.55
CA ALA A 71 -15.82 -11.94 3.75
C ALA A 71 -15.78 -10.43 4.01
N ALA A 72 -16.92 -9.75 4.09
CA ALA A 72 -16.99 -8.33 4.41
C ALA A 72 -16.41 -8.01 5.80
N ILE A 73 -16.69 -8.84 6.81
CA ILE A 73 -16.09 -8.69 8.15
C ILE A 73 -14.57 -8.90 8.09
N THR A 74 -14.11 -9.87 7.31
CA THR A 74 -12.68 -10.19 7.17
C THR A 74 -11.94 -9.06 6.44
N TYR A 75 -12.51 -8.53 5.37
CA TYR A 75 -12.00 -7.36 4.64
C TYR A 75 -11.84 -6.16 5.57
N ARG A 76 -12.87 -5.83 6.36
CA ARG A 76 -12.79 -4.74 7.34
C ARG A 76 -11.70 -4.96 8.38
N LYS A 77 -11.54 -6.20 8.87
CA LYS A 77 -10.44 -6.54 9.80
C LYS A 77 -9.07 -6.34 9.17
N ILE A 78 -8.91 -6.65 7.88
CA ILE A 78 -7.66 -6.42 7.13
C ILE A 78 -7.39 -4.93 7.01
N CYS A 79 -8.38 -4.13 6.62
CA CYS A 79 -8.27 -2.67 6.56
C CYS A 79 -7.83 -2.08 7.92
N ASN A 80 -8.51 -2.48 9.00
CA ASN A 80 -8.15 -2.05 10.36
C ASN A 80 -6.74 -2.51 10.78
N ALA A 81 -6.31 -3.70 10.34
CA ALA A 81 -4.97 -4.20 10.63
C ALA A 81 -3.88 -3.33 9.98
N ILE A 82 -4.13 -2.80 8.78
CA ILE A 82 -3.21 -1.88 8.08
C ILE A 82 -3.04 -0.57 8.86
N GLU A 83 -4.11 -0.04 9.46
CA GLU A 83 -4.04 1.19 10.24
C GLU A 83 -3.17 1.07 11.50
N ILE A 84 -3.20 -0.09 12.16
CA ILE A 84 -2.40 -0.35 13.36
C ILE A 84 -1.01 -0.95 13.06
N LEU A 85 -0.75 -1.29 11.80
CA LEU A 85 0.50 -1.88 11.32
C LEU A 85 1.76 -1.12 11.77
N PRO A 86 1.80 0.23 11.82
CA PRO A 86 2.99 0.93 12.29
C PRO A 86 3.48 0.53 13.68
N LYS A 87 2.58 0.05 14.54
CA LYS A 87 2.88 -0.36 15.92
C LYS A 87 3.38 -1.80 16.03
N TRP A 88 3.40 -2.55 14.93
CA TRP A 88 3.78 -3.97 14.94
C TRP A 88 5.29 -4.17 14.90
N GLU A 89 5.72 -5.31 15.41
CA GLU A 89 7.11 -5.78 15.30
C GLU A 89 7.55 -5.92 13.83
N PRO A 90 8.80 -5.59 13.48
CA PRO A 90 9.29 -5.60 12.10
C PRO A 90 9.05 -6.93 11.37
N ALA A 91 9.32 -8.06 12.03
CA ALA A 91 9.13 -9.38 11.43
C ALA A 91 7.65 -9.67 11.09
N ALA A 92 6.71 -9.18 11.91
CA ALA A 92 5.28 -9.32 11.67
C ALA A 92 4.81 -8.43 10.52
N LYS A 93 5.34 -7.20 10.42
CA LYS A 93 5.08 -6.28 9.29
C LYS A 93 5.46 -6.92 7.96
N ILE A 94 6.66 -7.50 7.88
CA ILE A 94 7.15 -8.17 6.67
C ILE A 94 6.18 -9.30 6.29
N GLN A 95 5.91 -10.23 7.21
CA GLN A 95 5.04 -11.38 6.93
C GLN A 95 3.62 -11.00 6.52
N PHE A 96 3.09 -9.87 7.02
CA PHE A 96 1.78 -9.38 6.65
C PHE A 96 1.80 -8.71 5.27
N LEU A 97 2.72 -7.76 5.04
CA LEU A 97 2.81 -7.03 3.78
C LEU A 97 3.19 -7.93 2.60
N GLU A 98 3.99 -8.97 2.83
CA GLU A 98 4.35 -9.95 1.80
C GLU A 98 3.15 -10.64 1.16
N GLN A 99 2.03 -10.74 1.87
CA GLN A 99 0.83 -11.38 1.35
C GLN A 99 0.15 -10.54 0.26
N PHE A 100 0.41 -9.22 0.22
CA PHE A 100 -0.15 -8.31 -0.77
C PHE A 100 0.72 -8.17 -2.03
N LEU A 101 2.00 -8.55 -1.96
CA LEU A 101 2.97 -8.28 -3.02
C LEU A 101 2.65 -8.97 -4.36
N ASN A 102 1.85 -10.03 -4.34
CA ASN A 102 1.53 -10.85 -5.53
C ASN A 102 0.03 -10.94 -5.81
N ILE A 103 -0.78 -10.00 -5.30
CA ILE A 103 -2.23 -9.98 -5.51
C ILE A 103 -2.71 -8.73 -6.25
N SER A 104 -1.81 -7.99 -6.93
CA SER A 104 -2.17 -6.80 -7.71
C SER A 104 -3.20 -7.09 -8.82
N ASP A 105 -3.31 -8.35 -9.28
CA ASP A 105 -4.35 -8.81 -10.20
C ASP A 105 -5.76 -8.84 -9.59
N LEU A 106 -5.87 -8.86 -8.27
CA LEU A 106 -7.14 -9.00 -7.54
C LEU A 106 -7.62 -7.71 -6.88
N LEU A 107 -6.79 -6.67 -6.85
CA LEU A 107 -7.12 -5.37 -6.28
C LEU A 107 -7.87 -4.51 -7.30
N ASP A 108 -9.10 -4.91 -7.62
CA ASP A 108 -9.99 -4.19 -8.52
C ASP A 108 -10.68 -2.99 -7.85
N ASP A 109 -11.62 -2.36 -8.56
CA ASP A 109 -12.35 -1.16 -8.14
C ASP A 109 -13.07 -1.32 -6.80
N ARG A 110 -13.49 -2.53 -6.43
CA ARG A 110 -14.16 -2.79 -5.13
C ARG A 110 -13.20 -2.72 -3.96
N CYS A 111 -11.91 -2.92 -4.22
CA CYS A 111 -10.85 -2.92 -3.21
C CYS A 111 -10.32 -1.51 -2.91
N THR A 112 -11.08 -0.46 -3.26
CA THR A 112 -10.63 0.94 -3.14
C THR A 112 -10.18 1.30 -1.73
N GLU A 113 -10.92 0.88 -0.69
CA GLU A 113 -10.55 1.16 0.71
C GLU A 113 -9.23 0.50 1.09
N LEU A 114 -9.05 -0.78 0.72
CA LEU A 114 -7.81 -1.52 0.98
C LEU A 114 -6.62 -0.89 0.26
N VAL A 115 -6.76 -0.58 -1.03
CA VAL A 115 -5.71 0.09 -1.81
C VAL A 115 -5.39 1.46 -1.24
N THR A 116 -6.41 2.20 -0.80
CA THR A 116 -6.23 3.49 -0.11
C THR A 116 -5.42 3.32 1.17
N ASN A 117 -5.75 2.35 2.01
CA ASN A 117 -5.04 2.12 3.27
C ASN A 117 -3.59 1.68 3.05
N LEU A 118 -3.35 0.80 2.07
CA LEU A 118 -1.99 0.43 1.66
C LEU A 118 -1.22 1.67 1.16
N ALA A 119 -1.77 2.41 0.21
CA ALA A 119 -1.12 3.59 -0.35
C ALA A 119 -0.82 4.68 0.70
N ARG A 120 -1.66 4.80 1.74
CA ARG A 120 -1.47 5.79 2.82
C ARG A 120 -0.48 5.37 3.91
N LEU A 121 0.03 4.13 3.88
CA LEU A 121 1.09 3.73 4.80
C LEU A 121 2.33 4.63 4.61
N SER A 122 2.85 5.18 5.71
CA SER A 122 4.10 5.92 5.67
C SER A 122 5.23 5.00 5.20
N TRP A 123 5.98 5.42 4.18
CA TRP A 123 7.06 4.61 3.63
C TRP A 123 8.17 4.36 4.66
N GLN A 124 8.31 5.22 5.67
CA GLN A 124 9.24 5.03 6.79
C GLN A 124 8.91 3.82 7.67
N VAL A 125 7.65 3.38 7.66
CA VAL A 125 7.19 2.23 8.46
C VAL A 125 7.46 0.91 7.73
N ILE A 126 7.62 0.97 6.41
CA ILE A 126 7.77 -0.20 5.56
C ILE A 126 9.23 -0.67 5.64
N PRO A 127 9.48 -1.94 6.01
CA PRO A 127 10.82 -2.49 6.07
C PRO A 127 11.55 -2.39 4.72
N GLU A 128 12.82 -1.97 4.74
CA GLU A 128 13.61 -1.73 3.52
C GLU A 128 13.70 -3.00 2.65
N GLU A 129 13.67 -4.19 3.25
CA GLU A 129 13.80 -5.48 2.57
C GLU A 129 12.66 -5.76 1.58
N ILE A 130 11.47 -5.21 1.83
CA ILE A 130 10.30 -5.40 0.96
C ILE A 130 9.88 -4.13 0.23
N MET A 131 10.54 -3.01 0.48
CA MET A 131 10.16 -1.69 -0.01
C MET A 131 10.04 -1.65 -1.54
N ASP A 132 11.04 -2.14 -2.27
CA ASP A 132 11.00 -2.15 -3.74
C ASP A 132 9.85 -2.99 -4.29
N ARG A 133 9.62 -4.18 -3.70
CA ARG A 133 8.51 -5.06 -4.09
C ARG A 133 7.16 -4.41 -3.78
N TYR A 134 7.08 -3.71 -2.66
CA TYR A 134 5.88 -2.98 -2.24
C TYR A 134 5.53 -1.86 -3.22
N LEU A 135 6.50 -1.01 -3.57
CA LEU A 135 6.28 0.06 -4.54
C LEU A 135 5.95 -0.47 -5.93
N ASN A 136 6.60 -1.57 -6.37
CA ASN A 136 6.25 -2.22 -7.63
C ASN A 136 4.81 -2.75 -7.62
N MET A 137 4.36 -3.31 -6.50
CA MET A 137 2.97 -3.74 -6.34
C MET A 137 2.00 -2.55 -6.47
N LEU A 138 2.29 -1.40 -5.85
CA LEU A 138 1.47 -0.19 -6.01
C LEU A 138 1.45 0.32 -7.46
N CYS A 139 2.59 0.31 -8.15
CA CYS A 139 2.67 0.63 -9.57
C CYS A 139 1.81 -0.32 -10.41
N ASP A 140 1.90 -1.63 -10.17
CA ASP A 140 1.11 -2.64 -10.89
C ASP A 140 -0.39 -2.42 -10.70
N VAL A 141 -0.83 -2.12 -9.48
CA VAL A 141 -2.23 -1.80 -9.18
C VAL A 141 -2.67 -0.55 -9.95
N ALA A 142 -1.88 0.53 -9.91
CA ALA A 142 -2.18 1.78 -10.61
C ALA A 142 -2.24 1.63 -12.13
N ILE A 143 -1.40 0.75 -12.71
CA ILE A 143 -1.33 0.51 -14.16
C ILE A 143 -2.48 -0.38 -14.62
N ARG A 144 -2.84 -1.40 -13.84
CA ARG A 144 -3.91 -2.35 -14.19
C ARG A 144 -5.29 -1.76 -13.99
N GLN A 145 -5.47 -0.96 -12.93
CA GLN A 145 -6.76 -0.41 -12.53
C GLN A 145 -6.70 1.10 -12.45
N VAL A 146 -7.29 1.76 -13.46
CA VAL A 146 -7.28 3.21 -13.60
C VAL A 146 -7.96 3.92 -12.42
N THR A 147 -8.91 3.25 -11.76
CA THR A 147 -9.60 3.75 -10.56
C THR A 147 -8.64 4.05 -9.41
N HIS A 148 -7.53 3.31 -9.31
CA HIS A 148 -6.55 3.43 -8.24
C HIS A 148 -5.40 4.35 -8.57
N THR A 149 -5.22 4.73 -9.85
CA THR A 149 -4.10 5.56 -10.30
C THR A 149 -3.99 6.88 -9.51
N GLU A 150 -5.12 7.55 -9.25
CA GLU A 150 -5.13 8.80 -8.49
C GLU A 150 -4.64 8.59 -7.05
N ILE A 151 -5.11 7.52 -6.39
CA ILE A 151 -4.74 7.18 -5.01
C ILE A 151 -3.23 6.95 -4.90
N ILE A 152 -2.66 6.20 -5.85
CA ILE A 152 -1.22 5.90 -5.85
C ILE A 152 -0.39 7.14 -6.18
N TYR A 153 -0.85 8.01 -7.10
CA TYR A 153 -0.17 9.28 -7.33
C TYR A 153 -0.20 10.18 -6.10
N CYS A 154 -1.35 10.34 -5.44
CA CYS A 154 -1.44 11.14 -4.21
C CYS A 154 -0.51 10.60 -3.12
N SER A 155 -0.39 9.27 -2.99
CA SER A 155 0.58 8.65 -2.09
C SER A 155 2.03 9.00 -2.44
N ALA A 156 2.44 8.81 -3.70
CA ALA A 156 3.80 9.13 -4.12
C ALA A 156 4.11 10.63 -3.96
N VAL A 157 3.18 11.52 -4.36
CA VAL A 157 3.33 12.97 -4.23
C VAL A 157 3.40 13.40 -2.76
N SER A 158 2.66 12.76 -1.86
CA SER A 158 2.76 13.06 -0.42
C SER A 158 4.15 12.78 0.15
N ASN A 159 4.91 11.87 -0.45
CA ASN A 159 6.29 11.56 -0.07
C ASN A 159 7.32 12.53 -0.70
N LEU A 160 6.90 13.47 -1.55
CA LEU A 160 7.75 14.58 -2.05
C LEU A 160 7.86 15.73 -1.04
N ILE A 161 7.16 15.65 0.09
CA ILE A 161 7.23 16.63 1.16
C ILE A 161 8.18 16.09 2.24
N PRO A 162 9.16 16.88 2.73
CA PRO A 162 10.04 16.44 3.80
C PRO A 162 9.26 16.13 5.06
N VAL A 163 9.66 15.06 5.73
CA VAL A 163 9.05 14.62 6.97
C VAL A 163 9.61 15.48 8.08
N MET A 164 8.73 16.14 8.82
CA MET A 164 9.12 17.07 9.89
C MET A 164 8.73 16.48 11.26
N LYS A 165 9.61 16.62 12.26
CA LYS A 165 9.32 16.30 13.67
C LYS A 165 9.26 17.59 14.48
N LEU A 166 8.25 17.69 15.34
CA LEU A 166 8.18 18.79 16.31
C LEU A 166 9.13 18.47 17.46
N ASN A 167 10.13 19.33 17.66
CA ASN A 167 10.99 19.24 18.83
C ASN A 167 10.32 20.02 19.97
N GLU A 168 9.66 19.31 20.90
CA GLU A 168 8.90 19.91 22.00
C GLU A 168 9.76 20.78 22.92
N GLU A 169 11.05 20.48 23.05
CA GLU A 169 11.99 21.20 23.92
C GLU A 169 12.36 22.57 23.34
N LYS A 170 12.52 22.67 22.02
CA LYS A 170 12.92 23.91 21.34
C LYS A 170 11.74 24.69 20.76
N ARG A 171 10.54 24.11 20.71
CA ARG A 171 9.38 24.61 19.93
C ARG A 171 9.74 24.90 18.47
N THR A 172 10.75 24.21 17.93
CA THR A 172 11.17 24.33 16.54
C THR A 172 10.85 23.05 15.79
N THR A 173 10.44 23.19 14.54
CA THR A 173 10.26 22.05 13.66
C THR A 173 11.61 21.66 13.05
N GLU A 174 12.08 20.46 13.33
CA GLU A 174 13.33 19.92 12.77
C GLU A 174 13.01 18.80 11.75
N LEU A 175 13.93 18.54 10.83
CA LEU A 175 13.79 17.43 9.89
C LEU A 175 13.75 16.10 10.66
N ALA A 176 12.75 15.27 10.35
CA ALA A 176 12.53 14.01 11.05
C ALA A 176 13.60 12.95 10.75
N LEU A 177 14.24 13.11 9.59
CA LEU A 177 15.18 12.19 8.96
C LEU A 177 16.43 12.98 8.54
N SER A 178 17.54 12.29 8.37
CA SER A 178 18.71 12.88 7.73
C SER A 178 18.39 13.27 6.27
N PHE A 179 19.16 14.21 5.72
CA PHE A 179 18.99 14.63 4.33
C PHE A 179 19.15 13.44 3.36
N GLU A 180 20.09 12.54 3.63
CA GLU A 180 20.39 11.36 2.82
C GLU A 180 19.23 10.36 2.82
N GLU A 181 18.62 10.10 3.98
CA GLU A 181 17.45 9.24 4.08
C GLU A 181 16.23 9.84 3.38
N GLN A 182 16.03 11.15 3.53
CA GLN A 182 14.93 11.86 2.87
C GLN A 182 15.07 11.82 1.34
N ASP A 183 16.29 11.97 0.81
CA ASP A 183 16.58 11.93 -0.63
C ASP A 183 16.31 10.54 -1.24
N LYS A 184 16.52 9.46 -0.46
CA LYS A 184 16.09 8.10 -0.87
C LYS A 184 14.58 8.03 -1.12
N TYR A 185 13.77 8.56 -0.20
CA TYR A 185 12.31 8.56 -0.36
C TYR A 185 11.86 9.43 -1.53
N TYR A 186 12.49 10.59 -1.77
CA TYR A 186 12.23 11.40 -2.96
C TYR A 186 12.53 10.63 -4.24
N THR A 187 13.69 9.98 -4.32
CA THR A 187 14.07 9.17 -5.47
C THR A 187 13.05 8.07 -5.75
N MET A 188 12.58 7.39 -4.71
CA MET A 188 11.56 6.36 -4.81
C MET A 188 10.20 6.92 -5.25
N ALA A 189 9.80 8.08 -4.75
CA ALA A 189 8.56 8.75 -5.14
C ALA A 189 8.59 9.16 -6.62
N HIS A 190 9.69 9.78 -7.05
CA HIS A 190 9.94 10.09 -8.45
C HIS A 190 9.91 8.85 -9.34
N ARG A 191 10.51 7.73 -8.90
CA ARG A 191 10.48 6.45 -9.62
C ARG A 191 9.04 5.96 -9.82
N VAL A 192 8.21 5.96 -8.77
CA VAL A 192 6.81 5.53 -8.84
C VAL A 192 6.02 6.42 -9.81
N ILE A 193 6.14 7.75 -9.67
CA ILE A 193 5.43 8.69 -10.54
C ILE A 193 5.84 8.48 -12.00
N ALA A 194 7.15 8.43 -12.28
CA ALA A 194 7.68 8.25 -13.63
C ALA A 194 7.27 6.90 -14.23
N GLN A 195 7.27 5.82 -13.45
CA GLN A 195 6.86 4.50 -13.91
C GLN A 195 5.39 4.48 -14.33
N ILE A 196 4.49 4.96 -13.46
CA ILE A 196 3.05 5.03 -13.77
C ILE A 196 2.82 5.95 -14.98
N TYR A 197 3.49 7.11 -15.02
CA TYR A 197 3.34 8.07 -16.10
C TYR A 197 3.82 7.53 -17.46
N LYS A 198 4.91 6.76 -17.48
CA LYS A 198 5.43 6.12 -18.69
C LYS A 198 4.51 5.01 -19.18
N CYS A 199 3.95 4.22 -18.28
CA CYS A 199 3.04 3.12 -18.62
C CYS A 199 1.63 3.62 -19.01
N PHE A 200 1.17 4.72 -18.42
CA PHE A 200 -0.16 5.26 -18.65
C PHE A 200 -0.13 6.78 -18.94
N PRO A 201 0.37 7.22 -20.12
CA PRO A 201 0.55 8.66 -20.42
C PRO A 201 -0.74 9.49 -20.44
N MET A 202 -1.91 8.85 -20.48
CA MET A 202 -3.21 9.52 -20.41
C MET A 202 -3.56 9.98 -18.99
N SER A 203 -2.87 9.48 -17.96
CA SER A 203 -3.03 9.88 -16.55
C SER A 203 -2.53 11.30 -16.24
N THR A 204 -2.05 12.02 -17.25
CA THR A 204 -1.43 13.35 -17.16
C THR A 204 -2.25 14.34 -16.31
N LYS A 205 -3.58 14.39 -16.51
CA LYS A 205 -4.46 15.27 -15.71
C LYS A 205 -4.59 14.82 -14.25
N ILE A 206 -4.54 13.51 -14.01
CA ILE A 206 -4.61 12.92 -12.66
C ILE A 206 -3.32 13.25 -11.90
N LEU A 207 -2.16 13.10 -12.54
CA LEU A 207 -0.88 13.49 -11.96
C LEU A 207 -0.86 14.99 -11.62
N LEU A 208 -1.26 15.86 -12.55
CA LEU A 208 -1.31 17.30 -12.31
C LEU A 208 -2.23 17.65 -11.13
N LYS A 209 -3.40 17.01 -11.04
CA LYS A 209 -4.32 17.16 -9.91
C LYS A 209 -3.65 16.75 -8.59
N ALA A 210 -2.96 15.60 -8.56
CA ALA A 210 -2.24 15.13 -7.38
C ALA A 210 -1.14 16.12 -6.95
N LEU A 211 -0.37 16.66 -7.90
CA LEU A 211 0.67 17.67 -7.64
C LEU A 211 0.08 18.98 -7.09
N ARG A 212 -1.09 19.41 -7.56
CA ARG A 212 -1.78 20.60 -7.04
C ARG A 212 -2.29 20.39 -5.61
N VAL A 213 -2.89 19.23 -5.34
CA VAL A 213 -3.39 18.89 -3.99
C VAL A 213 -2.24 18.69 -3.00
N GLY A 214 -1.08 18.22 -3.47
CA GLY A 214 0.10 18.01 -2.64
C GLY A 214 0.84 19.26 -2.22
N VAL A 215 0.49 20.45 -2.74
CA VAL A 215 1.19 21.70 -2.38
C VAL A 215 1.02 21.99 -0.87
N PRO A 216 2.12 22.12 -0.12
CA PRO A 216 2.05 22.53 1.28
C PRO A 216 1.47 23.94 1.41
N HIS A 217 0.55 24.14 2.37
CA HIS A 217 0.03 25.48 2.67
C HIS A 217 1.17 26.42 3.11
N PHE A 218 1.16 27.67 2.63
CA PHE A 218 2.22 28.68 2.84
C PHE A 218 2.51 28.99 4.32
N SER A 219 1.54 28.75 5.20
CA SER A 219 1.70 28.93 6.65
C SER A 219 2.51 27.82 7.33
N HIS A 220 2.90 26.77 6.63
CA HIS A 220 3.75 25.69 7.16
C HIS A 220 5.24 26.04 7.10
N ASP A 221 6.07 25.20 7.73
CA ASP A 221 7.53 25.36 7.77
C ASP A 221 8.12 25.53 6.35
N SER A 222 8.99 26.53 6.18
CA SER A 222 9.64 26.84 4.89
C SER A 222 10.35 25.64 4.27
N TRP A 223 10.86 24.72 5.09
CA TRP A 223 11.48 23.46 4.65
C TRP A 223 10.54 22.59 3.82
N ARG A 224 9.26 22.50 4.19
CA ARG A 224 8.26 21.72 3.43
C ARG A 224 8.05 22.30 2.05
N PHE A 225 7.94 23.62 1.98
CA PHE A 225 7.77 24.34 0.73
C PHE A 225 9.00 24.18 -0.17
N ILE A 226 10.20 24.46 0.33
CA ILE A 226 11.45 24.35 -0.43
C ILE A 226 11.67 22.92 -0.93
N GLY A 227 11.46 21.91 -0.07
CA GLY A 227 11.57 20.50 -0.43
C GLY A 227 10.60 20.12 -1.54
N TYR A 228 9.34 20.53 -1.41
CA TYR A 228 8.32 20.25 -2.43
C TYR A 228 8.64 20.94 -3.76
N MET A 229 9.06 22.21 -3.74
CA MET A 229 9.43 22.95 -4.96
C MET A 229 10.62 22.32 -5.68
N ARG A 230 11.66 21.89 -4.95
CA ARG A 230 12.79 21.15 -5.52
C ARG A 230 12.32 19.88 -6.23
N ASN A 231 11.42 19.12 -5.61
CA ASN A 231 10.88 17.90 -6.20
C ASN A 231 9.95 18.20 -7.39
N LEU A 232 9.19 19.29 -7.39
CA LEU A 232 8.43 19.72 -8.58
C LEU A 232 9.33 20.02 -9.77
N VAL A 233 10.48 20.66 -9.55
CA VAL A 233 11.47 20.89 -10.62
C VAL A 233 11.99 19.57 -11.18
N GLN A 234 12.27 18.58 -10.32
CA GLN A 234 12.69 17.24 -10.76
C GLN A 234 11.58 16.52 -11.54
N CYS A 235 10.29 16.77 -11.27
CA CYS A 235 9.19 16.24 -12.07
C CYS A 235 9.25 16.68 -13.55
N LEU A 236 9.82 17.85 -13.85
CA LEU A 236 9.89 18.40 -15.22
C LEU A 236 10.75 17.55 -16.16
N GLU A 237 11.67 16.74 -15.62
CA GLU A 237 12.58 15.87 -16.37
C GLU A 237 11.81 14.76 -17.11
N TYR A 238 10.80 14.17 -16.46
CA TYR A 238 10.04 13.06 -17.03
C TYR A 238 8.60 13.42 -17.43
N ALA A 239 8.02 14.47 -16.86
CA ALA A 239 6.62 14.87 -17.10
C ALA A 239 6.48 15.87 -18.26
N GLY A 240 7.04 15.54 -19.44
CA GLY A 240 7.17 16.49 -20.55
C GLY A 240 5.87 17.12 -21.04
N LYS A 241 4.73 16.43 -20.97
CA LYS A 241 3.43 16.96 -21.45
C LYS A 241 2.79 18.00 -20.53
N ILE A 242 3.07 17.96 -19.23
CA ILE A 242 2.55 18.92 -18.22
C ILE A 242 3.62 19.87 -17.72
N ARG A 243 4.75 19.98 -18.44
CA ARG A 243 5.85 20.86 -18.04
C ARG A 243 5.40 22.30 -17.88
N ALA A 244 4.56 22.79 -18.79
CA ALA A 244 4.00 24.15 -18.71
C ALA A 244 3.11 24.30 -17.47
N ASP A 245 2.21 23.35 -17.22
CA ASP A 245 1.31 23.38 -16.05
C ASP A 245 2.05 23.28 -14.71
N ILE A 246 3.16 22.53 -14.65
CA ILE A 246 4.01 22.45 -13.45
C ILE A 246 4.77 23.77 -13.24
N TRP A 247 5.27 24.41 -14.31
CA TRP A 247 5.88 25.73 -14.21
C TRP A 247 4.89 26.79 -13.72
N GLU A 248 3.68 26.80 -14.28
CA GLU A 248 2.59 27.65 -13.83
C GLU A 248 2.34 27.44 -12.34
N LEU A 249 2.23 26.18 -11.88
CA LEU A 249 2.07 25.86 -10.47
C LEU A 249 3.22 26.41 -9.60
N ILE A 250 4.48 26.25 -10.02
CA ILE A 250 5.65 26.75 -9.27
C ILE A 250 5.58 28.29 -9.18
N ILE A 251 5.32 28.97 -10.30
CA ILE A 251 5.25 30.43 -10.36
C ILE A 251 4.11 30.96 -9.48
N ASP A 252 2.93 30.36 -9.56
CA ASP A 252 1.77 30.74 -8.74
C ASP A 252 2.09 30.63 -7.25
N GLN A 253 2.76 29.54 -6.84
CA GLN A 253 3.16 29.37 -5.45
C GLN A 253 4.25 30.36 -5.02
N MET A 254 5.17 30.74 -5.90
CA MET A 254 6.17 31.77 -5.60
C MET A 254 5.54 33.14 -5.43
N ILE A 255 4.57 33.51 -6.28
CA ILE A 255 3.84 34.79 -6.18
C ILE A 255 3.05 34.87 -4.88
N MET A 256 2.45 33.77 -4.44
CA MET A 256 1.71 33.72 -3.17
C MET A 256 2.61 33.87 -1.92
N CYS A 257 3.93 33.67 -2.06
CA CYS A 257 4.90 33.79 -0.98
C CYS A 257 5.64 35.14 -0.92
N ASP A 258 5.59 35.93 -2.00
CA ASP A 258 6.15 37.29 -2.08
C ASP A 258 5.21 38.31 -1.42
#